data_AF-A0A817PT57-F1
#
_entry.id   AF-A0A817PT57-F1
#
_cell.length_a   1.000
_cell.length_b   1.000
_cell.length_c   1.000
_cell.angle_alpha   90.00
_cell.angle_beta   90.00
_cell.angle_gamma   90.00
#
_symmetry.space_group_name_H-M   'P 1'
#
loop_
_entity.id
_entity.type
_entity.pdbx_description
1 polymer ?
#
loop_
_entity_poly.entity_id
_entity_poly.type
_entity_poly.pdbx_seq_one_letter_code
_entity_poly.pdbx_strand_id
1 'polypeptide(L)'
;MKSFLNNNNNNRSLRKKRRLSLSNSEILRSSILTNVHRSTDFLQIFSLAARLLDLCSLDIEYSQYSKHILAASSILLYKSNWPVQQITGLTDDDLSMCQQWMKPFYEVLSESLSNSSNRSSSVPIDEIYSIQIHNISMDLFVNVYEKRSEFVSSIMNNRPFRDLLNHFSWSSTLLKQQQNDEEEQQQQQINDVIIIV
;
A
#
# COMPACT_ATOMS: atom_id res chain seq x y z
N MET A 1 45.12 -53.29 -37.02
CA MET A 1 46.39 -53.00 -36.32
C MET A 1 46.31 -51.57 -35.82
N LYS A 2 46.05 -51.37 -34.52
CA LYS A 2 47.05 -50.92 -33.52
C LYS A 2 47.71 -49.60 -33.97
N SER A 3 47.16 -48.46 -33.54
CA SER A 3 47.44 -47.76 -32.26
C SER A 3 48.65 -46.85 -32.37
N PHE A 4 48.47 -45.55 -32.11
CA PHE A 4 49.29 -44.82 -31.14
C PHE A 4 48.46 -43.67 -30.55
N LEU A 5 48.29 -43.73 -29.23
CA LEU A 5 47.88 -42.63 -28.37
C LEU A 5 48.98 -41.55 -28.37
N ASN A 6 48.66 -40.29 -28.05
CA ASN A 6 49.05 -39.68 -26.76
C ASN A 6 48.61 -38.20 -26.62
N ASN A 7 48.23 -37.85 -25.39
CA ASN A 7 48.30 -36.55 -24.74
C ASN A 7 47.48 -35.37 -25.30
N ASN A 8 46.39 -35.00 -24.60
CA ASN A 8 46.48 -33.96 -23.55
C ASN A 8 45.12 -33.78 -22.84
N ASN A 9 44.79 -34.71 -21.94
CA ASN A 9 43.80 -34.49 -20.88
C ASN A 9 44.58 -34.02 -19.65
N ASN A 10 44.42 -32.77 -19.22
CA ASN A 10 44.57 -32.43 -17.79
C ASN A 10 44.01 -31.06 -17.34
N ASN A 11 43.56 -30.16 -18.22
CA ASN A 11 43.15 -28.82 -17.76
C ASN A 11 41.62 -28.54 -17.72
N ARG A 12 40.76 -29.53 -17.99
CA ARG A 12 39.29 -29.34 -17.90
C ARG A 12 38.65 -29.83 -16.60
N SER A 13 39.39 -30.53 -15.73
CA SER A 13 38.86 -31.10 -14.47
C SER A 13 39.02 -30.21 -13.22
N LEU A 14 39.56 -28.99 -13.35
CA LEU A 14 39.67 -28.03 -12.23
C LEU A 14 38.59 -26.93 -12.26
N ARG A 15 37.73 -26.91 -13.29
CA ARG A 15 36.72 -25.86 -13.50
C ARG A 15 35.30 -26.18 -13.02
N LYS A 16 35.03 -27.34 -12.42
CA LYS A 16 33.68 -27.73 -11.96
C LYS A 16 33.56 -28.22 -10.51
N LYS A 17 34.61 -28.10 -9.69
CA LYS A 17 34.59 -28.58 -8.30
C LYS A 17 34.98 -27.54 -7.23
N ARG A 18 34.81 -26.24 -7.54
CA ARG A 18 34.62 -25.19 -6.53
C ARG A 18 33.13 -24.91 -6.40
N ARG A 19 32.38 -25.90 -5.90
CA ARG A 19 31.10 -25.61 -5.23
C ARG A 19 31.47 -24.80 -3.99
N LEU A 20 30.97 -23.58 -3.91
CA LEU A 20 31.21 -22.63 -2.83
C LEU A 20 30.91 -23.30 -1.48
N SER A 21 31.95 -23.72 -0.75
CA SER A 21 31.85 -23.88 0.68
C SER A 21 31.94 -22.47 1.26
N LEU A 22 30.79 -21.79 1.38
CA LEU A 22 30.76 -20.54 2.13
C LEU A 22 31.29 -20.83 3.54
N SER A 23 32.18 -19.98 4.02
CA SER A 23 32.67 -20.07 5.40
C SER A 23 31.48 -19.99 6.35
N ASN A 24 31.51 -20.69 7.48
CA ASN A 24 30.49 -20.58 8.52
C ASN A 24 30.23 -19.11 8.93
N SER A 25 31.26 -18.25 8.83
CA SER A 25 31.12 -16.80 9.05
C SER A 25 30.33 -16.06 7.97
N GLU A 26 30.39 -16.50 6.71
CA GLU A 26 29.63 -15.93 5.59
C GLU A 26 28.18 -16.40 5.61
N ILE A 27 27.93 -17.65 6.00
CA ILE A 27 26.58 -18.20 6.24
C ILE A 27 25.93 -17.49 7.43
N LEU A 28 26.68 -17.26 8.51
CA LEU A 28 26.19 -16.52 9.66
C LEU A 28 25.91 -15.06 9.27
N ARG A 29 26.80 -14.41 8.51
CA ARG A 29 26.58 -13.05 8.01
C ARG A 29 25.38 -12.96 7.06
N SER A 30 25.21 -13.90 6.13
CA SER A 30 24.04 -13.90 5.24
C SER A 30 22.75 -14.15 6.03
N SER A 31 22.76 -15.05 7.02
CA SER A 31 21.62 -15.30 7.90
C SER A 31 21.30 -14.13 8.82
N ILE A 32 22.31 -13.43 9.34
CA ILE A 32 22.13 -12.21 10.14
C ILE A 32 21.59 -11.09 9.24
N LEU A 33 22.14 -10.89 8.05
CA LEU A 33 21.67 -9.87 7.11
C LEU A 33 20.23 -10.14 6.65
N THR A 34 19.85 -11.40 6.39
CA THR A 34 18.46 -11.75 6.05
C THR A 34 17.52 -11.57 7.24
N ASN A 35 17.95 -11.90 8.45
CA ASN A 35 17.15 -11.69 9.66
C ASN A 35 16.99 -10.21 10.01
N VAL A 36 18.06 -9.41 9.89
CA VAL A 36 18.04 -7.96 10.09
C VAL A 36 17.17 -7.31 9.02
N HIS A 37 17.33 -7.66 7.75
CA HIS A 37 16.48 -7.15 6.66
C HIS A 37 15.01 -7.49 6.88
N ARG A 38 14.70 -8.73 7.28
CA ARG A 38 13.34 -9.16 7.57
C ARG A 38 12.74 -8.43 8.77
N SER A 39 13.55 -8.13 9.78
CA SER A 39 13.14 -7.34 10.94
C SER A 39 12.90 -5.87 10.59
N THR A 40 13.75 -5.27 9.76
CA THR A 40 13.57 -3.88 9.29
C THR A 40 12.34 -3.75 8.40
N ASP A 41 12.05 -4.74 7.56
CA ASP A 41 10.86 -4.75 6.71
C ASP A 41 9.57 -4.73 7.56
N PHE A 42 9.54 -5.48 8.67
CA PHE A 42 8.38 -5.53 9.55
C PHE A 42 8.16 -4.24 10.33
N LEU A 43 9.23 -3.65 10.87
CA LEU A 43 9.16 -2.37 11.56
C LEU A 43 8.71 -1.25 10.61
N GLN A 44 9.16 -1.29 9.35
CA GLN A 44 8.71 -0.35 8.33
C GLN A 44 7.23 -0.52 8.00
N ILE A 45 6.75 -1.75 7.81
CA ILE A 45 5.32 -2.02 7.58
C ILE A 45 4.47 -1.52 8.75
N PHE A 46 4.91 -1.74 9.99
CA PHE A 46 4.19 -1.27 11.16
C PHE A 46 4.10 0.27 11.20
N SER A 47 5.20 0.98 10.93
CA SER A 47 5.19 2.44 10.88
C SER A 47 4.27 2.98 9.77
N LEU A 48 4.31 2.35 8.59
CA LEU A 48 3.43 2.71 7.47
C LEU A 48 1.96 2.46 7.78
N ALA A 49 1.65 1.31 8.38
CA ALA A 49 0.30 0.95 8.82
C ALA A 49 -0.23 1.93 9.89
N ALA A 50 0.58 2.30 10.88
CA ALA A 50 0.21 3.29 11.88
C ALA A 50 -0.12 4.65 11.24
N ARG A 51 0.70 5.12 10.30
CA ARG A 51 0.45 6.37 9.58
C ARG A 51 -0.81 6.31 8.71
N LEU A 52 -1.08 5.17 8.09
CA LEU A 52 -2.33 4.97 7.36
C LEU A 52 -3.54 5.04 8.31
N LEU A 53 -3.45 4.39 9.47
CA LEU A 53 -4.52 4.40 10.48
C LEU A 53 -4.79 5.80 11.04
N ASP A 54 -3.73 6.57 11.31
CA ASP A 54 -3.84 7.95 11.75
C ASP A 54 -4.57 8.81 10.70
N LEU A 55 -4.25 8.67 9.41
CA LEU A 55 -4.95 9.38 8.32
C LEU A 55 -6.41 8.92 8.19
N CYS A 56 -6.65 7.60 8.25
CA CYS A 56 -8.01 7.05 8.24
C CYS A 56 -8.85 7.53 9.43
N SER A 57 -8.23 7.78 10.59
CA SER A 57 -8.93 8.22 11.81
C SER A 57 -9.55 9.61 11.69
N LEU A 58 -9.15 10.40 10.68
CA LEU A 58 -9.76 11.69 10.37
C LEU A 58 -11.14 11.56 9.73
N ASP A 59 -11.47 10.39 9.17
CA ASP A 59 -12.79 10.10 8.63
C ASP A 59 -13.73 9.57 9.72
N ILE A 60 -14.96 10.09 9.74
CA ILE A 60 -16.00 9.65 10.68
C ILE A 60 -16.37 8.17 10.50
N GLU A 61 -16.28 7.66 9.26
CA GLU A 61 -16.55 6.26 8.93
C GLU A 61 -15.49 5.31 9.51
N TYR A 62 -14.34 5.80 9.97
CA TYR A 62 -13.34 4.97 10.67
C TYR A 62 -13.93 4.22 11.87
N SER A 63 -14.97 4.79 12.48
CA SER A 63 -15.67 4.20 13.62
C SER A 63 -16.51 2.96 13.27
N GLN A 64 -16.86 2.76 12.00
CA GLN A 64 -17.69 1.64 11.54
C GLN A 64 -16.96 0.29 11.52
N TYR A 65 -15.62 0.32 11.54
CA TYR A 65 -14.78 -0.87 11.56
C TYR A 65 -14.22 -1.15 12.95
N SER A 66 -14.12 -2.43 13.32
CA SER A 66 -13.43 -2.82 14.54
C SER A 66 -11.92 -2.52 14.42
N LYS A 67 -11.28 -2.17 15.53
CA LYS A 67 -9.84 -1.82 15.54
C LYS A 67 -8.94 -2.94 15.03
N HIS A 68 -9.33 -4.19 15.29
CA HIS A 68 -8.60 -5.36 14.81
C HIS A 68 -8.70 -5.51 13.28
N ILE A 69 -9.88 -5.26 12.68
CA ILE A 69 -10.06 -5.27 11.22
C ILE A 69 -9.27 -4.14 10.57
N LEU A 70 -9.29 -2.94 11.14
CA LEU A 70 -8.51 -1.79 10.66
C LEU A 70 -7.00 -2.08 10.68
N ALA A 71 -6.49 -2.58 11.80
CA ALA A 71 -5.08 -2.94 11.93
C ALA A 71 -4.67 -4.02 10.92
N ALA A 72 -5.45 -5.10 10.83
CA ALA A 72 -5.22 -6.18 9.88
C ALA A 72 -5.24 -5.71 8.41
N SER A 73 -6.23 -4.91 8.05
CA SER A 73 -6.42 -4.38 6.69
C SER A 73 -5.29 -3.42 6.30
N SER A 74 -4.87 -2.55 7.22
CA SER A 74 -3.75 -1.62 7.00
C SER A 74 -2.44 -2.36 6.70
N ILE A 75 -2.16 -3.46 7.42
CA ILE A 75 -0.97 -4.29 7.20
C ILE A 75 -1.06 -4.99 5.83
N LEU A 76 -2.23 -5.54 5.48
CA LEU A 76 -2.42 -6.26 4.22
C LEU A 76 -2.29 -5.36 2.99
N LEU A 77 -2.62 -4.06 3.09
CA LEU A 77 -2.39 -3.09 2.01
C LEU A 77 -0.90 -2.91 1.68
N TYR A 78 -0.03 -2.92 2.69
CA TYR A 78 1.43 -2.85 2.49
C TYR A 78 2.06 -4.24 2.26
N LYS A 79 1.43 -5.31 2.77
CA LYS A 79 1.96 -6.67 2.74
C LYS A 79 0.86 -7.70 2.48
N SER A 80 0.45 -7.83 1.22
CA SER A 80 -0.62 -8.73 0.78
C SER A 80 -0.43 -10.20 1.16
N ASN A 81 0.82 -10.66 1.22
CA ASN A 81 1.15 -12.08 1.47
C ASN A 81 1.27 -12.40 2.97
N TRP A 82 0.84 -11.49 3.86
CA TRP A 82 0.91 -11.75 5.29
C TRP A 82 -0.15 -12.78 5.71
N PRO A 83 0.18 -13.78 6.56
CA PRO A 83 -0.79 -14.78 7.03
C PRO A 83 -1.73 -14.21 8.10
N VAL A 84 -2.44 -13.11 7.80
CA VAL A 84 -3.22 -12.35 8.80
C VAL A 84 -4.38 -13.17 9.32
N GLN A 85 -5.06 -13.93 8.45
CA GLN A 85 -6.16 -14.82 8.86
C GLN A 85 -5.71 -15.88 9.88
N GLN A 86 -4.52 -16.45 9.68
CA GLN A 86 -3.97 -17.48 10.58
C GLN A 86 -3.65 -16.92 11.97
N ILE A 87 -3.34 -15.61 12.04
CA ILE A 87 -2.95 -14.93 13.28
C ILE A 87 -4.15 -14.30 13.98
N THR A 88 -5.09 -13.72 13.22
CA THR A 88 -6.19 -12.90 13.73
C THR A 88 -7.53 -13.62 13.74
N GLY A 89 -7.70 -14.68 12.96
CA GLY A 89 -8.98 -15.38 12.78
C GLY A 89 -10.03 -14.60 11.97
N LEU A 90 -9.67 -13.48 11.35
CA LEU A 90 -10.58 -12.66 10.54
C LEU A 90 -10.85 -13.31 9.18
N THR A 91 -12.06 -13.10 8.65
CA THR A 91 -12.45 -13.58 7.31
C THR A 91 -11.90 -12.67 6.21
N ASP A 92 -11.69 -13.21 5.00
CA ASP A 92 -11.30 -12.40 3.85
C ASP A 92 -12.35 -11.36 3.46
N ASP A 93 -13.64 -11.69 3.63
CA ASP A 93 -14.73 -10.80 3.27
C ASP A 93 -14.69 -9.51 4.12
N ASP A 94 -14.56 -9.64 5.44
CA ASP A 94 -14.46 -8.50 6.37
C ASP A 94 -13.23 -7.62 6.07
N LEU A 95 -12.10 -8.26 5.77
CA LEU A 95 -10.85 -7.57 5.45
C LEU A 95 -10.92 -6.86 4.09
N SER A 96 -11.50 -7.52 3.09
CA SER A 96 -11.59 -6.97 1.74
C SER A 96 -12.43 -5.70 1.68
N MET A 97 -13.53 -5.65 2.43
CA MET A 97 -14.39 -4.47 2.51
C MET A 97 -13.67 -3.29 3.17
N CYS A 98 -12.96 -3.54 4.28
CA CYS A 98 -12.17 -2.51 4.94
C CYS A 98 -11.00 -2.04 4.06
N GLN A 99 -10.30 -2.95 3.38
CA GLN A 99 -9.20 -2.59 2.46
C GLN A 99 -9.69 -1.71 1.30
N GLN A 100 -10.85 -2.03 0.73
CA GLN A 100 -11.44 -1.20 -0.33
C GLN A 100 -11.78 0.21 0.18
N TRP A 101 -12.34 0.32 1.38
CA TRP A 101 -12.59 1.62 2.02
C TRP A 101 -11.29 2.41 2.30
N MET A 102 -10.25 1.72 2.77
CA MET A 102 -8.94 2.30 3.09
C MET A 102 -8.11 2.64 1.85
N LYS A 103 -8.46 2.12 0.67
CA LYS A 103 -7.62 2.21 -0.53
C LYS A 103 -7.29 3.65 -0.96
N PRO A 104 -8.23 4.61 -0.99
CA PRO A 104 -7.91 6.00 -1.34
C PRO A 104 -6.93 6.65 -0.36
N PHE A 105 -7.05 6.34 0.95
CA PHE A 105 -6.11 6.80 1.97
C PHE A 105 -4.70 6.24 1.74
N TYR A 106 -4.63 4.95 1.43
CA TYR A 106 -3.37 4.28 1.13
C TYR A 106 -2.69 4.87 -0.11
N GLU A 107 -3.44 5.16 -1.17
CA GLU A 107 -2.91 5.74 -2.41
C GLU A 107 -2.34 7.15 -2.16
N VAL A 108 -3.09 8.04 -1.51
CA VAL A 108 -2.62 9.39 -1.15
C VAL A 108 -1.37 9.33 -0.28
N LEU A 109 -1.38 8.47 0.74
CA LEU A 109 -0.24 8.34 1.64
C LEU A 109 0.99 7.80 0.89
N SER A 110 0.81 6.79 0.04
CA SER A 110 1.89 6.20 -0.75
C SER A 110 2.50 7.20 -1.74
N GLU A 111 1.66 7.98 -2.43
CA GLU A 111 2.09 9.07 -3.31
C GLU A 111 2.88 10.13 -2.52
N SER A 112 2.38 10.56 -1.36
CA SER A 112 3.07 11.54 -0.51
C SER A 112 4.46 11.05 -0.04
N LEU A 113 4.58 9.78 0.35
CA LEU A 113 5.84 9.18 0.77
C LEU A 113 6.84 9.07 -0.39
N SER A 114 6.35 8.73 -1.59
CA SER A 114 7.17 8.64 -2.80
C SER A 114 7.71 10.02 -3.22
N ASN A 115 6.93 11.08 -3.00
CA ASN A 115 7.31 12.46 -3.27
C ASN A 115 8.23 13.03 -2.19
N SER A 116 8.13 12.52 -0.95
CA SER A 116 9.01 12.88 0.17
C SER A 116 10.36 12.15 0.13
N SER A 117 11.04 12.20 -1.01
CA SER A 117 12.46 11.87 -1.10
C SER A 117 13.24 12.87 -0.23
N ASN A 118 13.94 12.38 0.80
CA ASN A 118 14.90 13.09 1.66
C ASN A 118 14.39 13.71 2.97
N ARG A 119 14.05 12.88 3.97
CA ARG A 119 14.29 13.26 5.38
C ARG A 119 14.86 12.06 6.15
N SER A 120 16.19 11.98 6.20
CA SER A 120 16.91 11.02 7.04
C SER A 120 16.78 11.44 8.51
N SER A 121 15.88 10.81 9.27
CA SER A 121 15.80 10.97 10.72
C SER A 121 16.86 10.10 11.41
N SER A 122 17.70 10.70 12.25
CA SER A 122 18.76 10.02 13.01
C SER A 122 18.22 9.27 14.24
N VAL A 123 17.08 8.60 14.12
CA VAL A 123 16.46 7.88 15.24
C VAL A 123 16.91 6.40 15.19
N PRO A 124 17.30 5.80 16.33
CA PRO A 124 17.63 4.38 16.40
C PRO A 124 16.46 3.51 15.92
N ILE A 125 16.75 2.52 15.06
CA ILE A 125 15.76 1.68 14.35
C ILE A 125 14.73 1.03 15.30
N ASP A 126 15.15 0.69 16.52
CA ASP A 126 14.34 -0.01 17.52
C ASP A 126 13.34 0.88 18.27
N GLU A 127 13.33 2.19 18.04
CA GLU A 127 12.41 3.15 18.69
C GLU A 127 11.59 3.98 17.68
N ILE A 128 11.86 3.83 16.37
CA ILE A 128 11.19 4.63 15.32
C ILE A 128 9.67 4.38 15.31
N TYR A 129 9.23 3.18 15.67
CA TYR A 129 7.82 2.79 15.62
C TYR A 129 6.99 3.28 16.81
N SER A 130 7.61 3.71 17.91
CA SER A 130 6.91 4.19 19.11
C SER A 130 6.72 5.71 19.12
N ILE A 131 7.39 6.42 18.23
CA ILE A 131 7.30 7.88 18.12
C ILE A 131 6.16 8.23 17.17
N GLN A 132 5.16 8.95 17.68
CA GLN A 132 4.12 9.55 16.84
C GLN A 132 4.74 10.63 15.96
N ILE A 133 4.77 10.40 14.65
CA ILE A 133 5.28 11.37 13.67
C ILE A 133 4.09 12.18 13.15
N HIS A 134 4.03 13.48 13.47
CA HIS A 134 3.04 14.41 12.90
C HIS A 134 3.35 14.69 11.41
N ASN A 135 3.17 13.68 10.56
CA ASN A 135 3.34 13.77 9.11
C ASN A 135 2.02 13.48 8.37
N ILE A 136 0.90 13.76 9.04
CA ILE A 136 -0.46 13.59 8.52
C ILE A 136 -1.13 14.94 8.69
N SER A 137 -1.33 15.63 7.57
CA SER A 137 -1.98 16.93 7.51
C SER A 137 -3.41 16.80 7.01
N MET A 138 -4.25 17.80 7.32
CA MET A 138 -5.59 17.90 6.71
C MET A 138 -5.52 17.99 5.18
N ASP A 139 -4.43 18.51 4.61
CA ASP A 139 -4.24 18.56 3.15
C ASP A 139 -4.21 17.15 2.54
N LEU A 140 -3.56 16.19 3.20
CA LEU A 140 -3.61 14.80 2.75
C LEU A 140 -5.03 14.25 2.79
N PHE A 141 -5.81 14.61 3.81
CA PHE A 141 -7.19 14.18 3.91
C PHE A 141 -8.08 14.80 2.82
N VAL A 142 -7.84 16.05 2.41
CA VAL A 142 -8.51 16.66 1.25
C VAL A 142 -8.23 15.87 -0.02
N ASN A 143 -6.97 15.49 -0.27
CA ASN A 143 -6.58 14.67 -1.42
C ASN A 143 -7.26 13.29 -1.41
N VAL A 144 -7.61 12.74 -0.24
CA VAL A 144 -8.38 11.48 -0.15
C VAL A 144 -9.77 11.64 -0.75
N TYR A 145 -10.44 12.78 -0.54
CA TYR A 145 -11.74 13.03 -1.17
C TYR A 145 -11.63 13.15 -2.69
N GLU A 146 -10.57 13.76 -3.20
CA GLU A 146 -10.29 13.82 -4.64
C GLU A 146 -10.12 12.40 -5.22
N LYS A 147 -9.27 11.56 -4.59
CA LYS A 147 -9.09 10.16 -5.00
C LYS A 147 -10.37 9.35 -4.93
N ARG A 148 -11.23 9.59 -3.94
CA ARG A 148 -12.55 8.95 -3.84
C ARG A 148 -13.47 9.32 -5.00
N SER A 149 -13.44 10.58 -5.43
CA SER A 149 -14.18 11.05 -6.61
C SER A 149 -13.69 10.36 -7.90
N GLU A 150 -12.36 10.26 -8.07
CA GLU A 150 -11.75 9.51 -9.19
C GLU A 150 -12.16 8.04 -9.15
N PHE A 151 -12.14 7.42 -7.97
CA PHE A 151 -12.50 6.03 -7.76
C PHE A 151 -13.97 5.76 -8.11
N VAL A 152 -14.90 6.60 -7.63
CA VAL A 152 -16.33 6.51 -7.98
C VAL A 152 -16.53 6.67 -9.47
N SER A 153 -15.87 7.65 -10.09
CA SER A 153 -15.96 7.88 -11.53
C SER A 153 -15.48 6.67 -12.33
N SER A 154 -14.36 6.04 -11.90
CA SER A 154 -13.82 4.82 -12.51
C SER A 154 -14.74 3.61 -12.35
N ILE A 155 -15.34 3.43 -11.17
CA ILE A 155 -16.26 2.31 -10.89
C ILE A 155 -17.62 2.50 -11.57
N MET A 156 -18.16 3.72 -11.62
CA MET A 156 -19.44 3.99 -12.28
C MET A 156 -19.44 3.61 -13.76
N ASN A 157 -18.26 3.65 -14.39
CA ASN A 157 -18.02 3.20 -15.76
C ASN A 157 -17.87 1.67 -15.90
N ASN A 158 -17.72 0.92 -14.80
CA ASN A 158 -17.59 -0.54 -14.77
C ASN A 158 -18.75 -1.21 -14.01
N ARG A 159 -19.75 -1.71 -14.75
CA ARG A 159 -20.98 -2.31 -14.19
C ARG A 159 -20.81 -3.38 -13.08
N PRO A 160 -19.83 -4.32 -13.10
CA PRO A 160 -19.78 -5.37 -12.08
C PRO A 160 -19.33 -4.88 -10.70
N PHE A 161 -18.85 -3.64 -10.57
CA PHE A 161 -18.33 -3.10 -9.30
C PHE A 161 -19.23 -2.02 -8.70
N ARG A 162 -20.35 -1.66 -9.34
CA ARG A 162 -21.26 -0.61 -8.87
C ARG A 162 -21.85 -0.93 -7.50
N ASP A 163 -22.16 -2.20 -7.24
CA ASP A 163 -22.77 -2.62 -5.98
C ASP A 163 -21.83 -2.43 -4.77
N LEU A 164 -20.51 -2.40 -5.00
CA LEU A 164 -19.52 -2.12 -3.96
C LEU A 164 -19.61 -0.68 -3.44
N LEU A 165 -20.04 0.28 -4.29
CA LEU A 165 -20.17 1.67 -3.88
C LEU A 165 -21.28 1.85 -2.83
N ASN A 166 -22.32 1.01 -2.87
CA ASN A 166 -23.44 1.10 -1.93
C ASN A 166 -23.03 0.82 -0.48
N HIS A 167 -21.88 0.18 -0.28
CA HIS A 167 -21.34 -0.09 1.05
C HIS A 167 -20.62 1.12 1.67
N PHE A 168 -20.29 2.14 0.88
CA PHE A 168 -19.56 3.31 1.35
C PHE A 168 -20.47 4.53 1.38
N SER A 169 -20.68 5.13 2.56
CA SER A 169 -21.63 6.24 2.68
C SER A 169 -21.17 7.47 1.88
N TRP A 170 -19.85 7.69 1.83
CA TRP A 170 -19.25 8.76 1.02
C TRP A 170 -19.57 8.66 -0.48
N SER A 171 -19.87 7.48 -1.03
CA SER A 171 -20.18 7.34 -2.46
C SER A 171 -21.48 8.06 -2.82
N SER A 172 -22.49 7.95 -1.95
CA SER A 172 -23.80 8.57 -2.13
C SER A 172 -23.72 10.09 -2.00
N THR A 173 -22.86 10.58 -1.09
CA THR A 173 -22.58 12.00 -0.91
C THR A 173 -21.90 12.60 -2.14
N LEU A 174 -20.88 11.91 -2.67
CA LEU A 174 -20.17 12.32 -3.88
C LEU A 174 -21.06 12.33 -5.13
N LEU A 175 -21.93 11.32 -5.28
CA LEU A 175 -22.89 11.28 -6.39
C LEU A 175 -23.89 12.45 -6.33
N LYS A 176 -24.35 12.84 -5.14
CA LYS A 176 -25.22 14.01 -4.97
C LYS A 176 -24.49 15.32 -5.25
N GLN A 177 -23.22 15.44 -4.87
CA GLN A 177 -22.41 16.61 -5.21
C GLN A 177 -22.23 16.75 -6.71
N GLN A 178 -21.91 15.67 -7.42
CA GLN A 178 -21.78 15.68 -8.89
C GLN A 178 -23.08 16.15 -9.58
N GLN A 179 -24.24 15.68 -9.11
CA GLN A 179 -25.54 16.12 -9.65
C GLN A 179 -25.78 17.62 -9.42
N ASN A 180 -25.48 18.13 -8.22
CA ASN A 180 -25.64 19.54 -7.91
C ASN A 180 -24.67 20.42 -8.72
N ASP A 181 -23.42 19.99 -8.90
CA ASP A 181 -22.41 20.72 -9.68
C ASP A 181 -22.80 20.78 -11.18
N GLU A 182 -23.39 19.71 -11.73
CA GLU A 182 -23.93 19.68 -13.09
C GLU A 182 -25.14 20.61 -13.26
N GLU A 183 -26.04 20.66 -12.26
CA GLU A 183 -27.19 21.56 -12.25
C GLU A 183 -26.76 23.03 -12.13
N GLU A 184 -25.80 23.36 -11.27
CA GLU A 184 -25.24 24.71 -11.16
C GLU A 184 -24.56 25.15 -12.47
N GLN A 185 -23.79 24.26 -13.12
CA GLN A 185 -23.15 24.58 -14.41
C GLN A 185 -24.18 24.81 -15.53
N GLN A 186 -25.26 24.03 -15.57
CA GLN A 186 -26.35 24.24 -16.53
C GLN A 186 -27.08 25.56 -16.26
N GLN A 187 -27.33 25.88 -14.99
CA GLN A 187 -27.97 27.13 -14.61
C GLN A 187 -27.08 28.34 -14.93
N GLN A 188 -25.76 28.22 -14.73
CA GLN A 188 -24.77 29.23 -15.09
C GLN A 188 -24.73 29.44 -16.61
N GLN A 189 -24.73 28.37 -17.41
CA GLN A 189 -24.81 28.46 -18.87
C GLN A 189 -26.11 29.11 -19.35
N ILE A 190 -27.25 28.80 -18.74
CA ILE A 190 -28.53 29.43 -19.05
C ILE A 190 -28.47 30.93 -18.74
N ASN A 191 -27.93 31.31 -17.59
CA ASN A 191 -27.80 32.70 -17.19
C ASN A 191 -26.86 33.49 -18.12
N ASP A 192 -25.74 32.89 -18.54
CA ASP A 192 -24.81 33.51 -19.48
C ASP A 192 -25.44 33.72 -20.86
N VAL A 193 -26.29 32.80 -21.33
CA VAL A 193 -27.04 32.97 -22.59
C VAL A 193 -28.08 34.10 -22.49
N ILE A 194 -28.78 34.21 -21.35
CA ILE A 194 -29.80 35.25 -21.13
C ILE A 194 -29.18 36.65 -21.04
N ILE A 195 -27.96 36.79 -20.51
CA ILE A 195 -27.28 38.09 -20.38
C ILE A 195 -26.76 38.62 -21.73
N ILE A 196 -26.62 37.76 -22.74
CA ILE A 196 -26.10 38.12 -24.08
C ILE A 196 -27.21 38.58 -25.05
N VAL A 197 -28.50 38.37 -24.73
CA VAL A 197 -29.68 38.77 -25.55
C VAL A 197 -30.30 40.07 -25.04
#